data_AF-A0A9D1JWH6-F1
#
_entry.id   AF-A0A9D1JWH6-F1
#
_cell.length_a   1.000
_cell.length_b   1.000
_cell.length_c   1.000
_cell.angle_alpha   90.00
_cell.angle_beta   90.00
_cell.angle_gamma   90.00
#
_symmetry.space_group_name_H-M   'P 1'
#
loop_
_entity.id
_entity.type
_entity.pdbx_description
1 polymer ?
#
loop_
_entity_poly.entity_id
_entity_poly.type
_entity_poly.pdbx_seq_one_letter_code
_entity_poly.pdbx_strand_id
1 'polypeptide(L)'
;MLDIKFVRENPDAVKENIKKKFQDEKLPLVDEVIQLDAMARAAITEASELRAQRNALSKEVGKLMGQAKKDPSKLAEAEEVKAKVKAQADRLSELEAQEAELNEKLRSIMLRIPQMIDPSVPIGPDDS
;
A
#
# COMPACT_ATOMS: atom_id res chain seq x y z
N MET A 1 -10.91 -3.73 -16.08
CA MET A 1 -10.23 -4.12 -14.84
C MET A 1 -11.27 -4.09 -13.75
N LEU A 2 -11.40 -5.16 -12.99
CA LEU A 2 -12.36 -5.23 -11.90
C LEU A 2 -11.97 -4.20 -10.82
N ASP A 3 -12.92 -3.76 -10.01
CA ASP A 3 -12.59 -2.91 -8.85
C ASP A 3 -11.83 -3.77 -7.82
N ILE A 4 -10.67 -3.31 -7.37
CA ILE A 4 -9.88 -3.98 -6.33
C ILE A 4 -10.68 -4.12 -5.02
N LYS A 5 -11.56 -3.16 -4.72
CA LYS A 5 -12.47 -3.25 -3.59
C LYS A 5 -13.40 -4.45 -3.72
N PHE A 6 -13.95 -4.67 -4.92
CA PHE A 6 -14.81 -5.82 -5.18
C PHE A 6 -14.05 -7.14 -5.03
N VAL A 7 -12.82 -7.23 -5.55
CA VAL A 7 -11.98 -8.43 -5.41
C VAL A 7 -11.70 -8.75 -3.94
N ARG A 8 -11.40 -7.72 -3.14
CA ARG A 8 -11.14 -7.86 -1.70
C ARG A 8 -12.38 -8.26 -0.91
N GLU A 9 -13.55 -7.71 -1.25
CA GLU A 9 -14.80 -7.97 -0.52
C GLU A 9 -15.48 -9.28 -0.97
N ASN A 10 -15.22 -9.73 -2.20
CA ASN A 10 -15.88 -10.89 -2.81
C ASN A 10 -14.88 -11.84 -3.51
N PRO A 11 -13.80 -12.29 -2.83
CA PRO A 11 -12.76 -13.11 -3.47
C PRO A 11 -13.31 -14.42 -4.04
N ASP A 12 -14.24 -15.05 -3.32
CA ASP A 12 -14.84 -16.33 -3.73
C ASP A 12 -15.69 -16.17 -4.99
N ALA A 13 -16.43 -15.07 -5.11
CA ALA A 13 -17.22 -14.77 -6.31
C ALA A 13 -16.31 -14.56 -7.52
N VAL A 14 -15.17 -13.89 -7.35
CA VAL A 14 -14.18 -13.72 -8.42
C VAL A 14 -13.56 -15.05 -8.81
N LYS A 15 -13.20 -15.90 -7.85
CA LYS A 15 -12.67 -17.26 -8.10
C LYS A 15 -13.68 -18.15 -8.82
N GLU A 16 -14.95 -18.11 -8.40
CA GLU A 16 -16.03 -18.85 -9.07
C GLU A 16 -16.23 -18.35 -10.51
N ASN A 17 -16.19 -17.03 -10.74
CA ASN A 17 -16.27 -16.45 -12.06
C ASN A 17 -15.10 -16.89 -12.96
N ILE A 18 -13.89 -16.99 -12.43
CA ILE A 18 -12.72 -17.52 -13.14
C ILE A 18 -12.96 -18.96 -13.58
N LYS A 19 -13.51 -19.81 -12.70
CA LYS A 19 -13.87 -21.21 -13.03
C LYS A 19 -14.95 -21.30 -14.09
N LYS A 20 -16.00 -20.46 -14.00
CA LYS A 20 -17.07 -20.37 -15.01
C LYS A 20 -16.55 -19.92 -16.39
N LYS A 21 -15.41 -19.22 -16.41
CA LYS A 21 -14.69 -18.81 -17.63
C LYS A 21 -13.63 -19.82 -18.07
N PHE A 22 -13.48 -20.95 -17.39
CA PHE A 22 -12.48 -21.99 -17.69
C PHE A 22 -11.02 -21.45 -17.66
N GLN A 23 -10.72 -20.50 -16.77
CA GLN A 23 -9.41 -19.84 -16.64
C GLN A 23 -8.73 -20.18 -15.30
N ASP A 24 -8.78 -21.44 -14.88
CA ASP A 24 -8.32 -21.91 -13.57
C ASP A 24 -6.86 -21.53 -13.27
N GLU A 25 -6.02 -21.35 -14.30
CA GLU A 25 -4.65 -20.87 -14.18
C GLU A 25 -4.55 -19.47 -13.52
N LYS A 26 -5.65 -18.72 -13.50
CA LYS A 26 -5.74 -17.37 -12.91
C LYS A 26 -6.24 -17.36 -11.48
N LEU A 27 -6.68 -18.48 -10.92
CA LEU A 27 -7.16 -18.55 -9.53
C LEU A 27 -6.13 -18.02 -8.51
N PRO A 28 -4.82 -18.32 -8.62
CA PRO A 28 -3.82 -17.80 -7.69
C PRO A 28 -3.69 -16.27 -7.73
N LEU A 29 -4.02 -15.64 -8.86
CA LEU A 29 -3.92 -14.18 -9.03
C LEU A 29 -4.87 -13.42 -8.09
N VAL A 30 -5.99 -14.03 -7.69
CA VAL A 30 -6.94 -13.42 -6.74
C VAL A 30 -6.32 -13.31 -5.35
N ASP A 31 -5.64 -14.35 -4.89
CA ASP A 31 -4.98 -14.33 -3.58
C ASP A 31 -3.77 -13.40 -3.58
N GLU A 32 -2.97 -13.45 -4.66
CA GLU A 32 -1.81 -12.58 -4.84
C GLU A 32 -2.20 -11.10 -4.82
N VAL A 33 -3.26 -10.71 -5.53
CA VAL A 33 -3.67 -9.30 -5.60
C VAL A 33 -4.23 -8.78 -4.28
N ILE A 34 -4.87 -9.64 -3.48
CA ILE A 34 -5.36 -9.28 -2.14
C ILE A 34 -4.19 -9.05 -1.19
N GLN A 35 -3.15 -9.88 -1.27
CA GLN A 35 -1.92 -9.68 -0.49
C GLN A 35 -1.22 -8.38 -0.88
N LEU A 36 -1.05 -8.12 -2.18
CA LEU A 36 -0.44 -6.88 -2.67
C LEU A 36 -1.23 -5.64 -2.27
N ASP A 37 -2.57 -5.68 -2.34
CA ASP A 37 -3.44 -4.60 -1.86
C ASP A 37 -3.28 -4.35 -0.36
N ALA A 38 -3.16 -5.41 0.44
CA ALA A 38 -2.91 -5.28 1.88
C ALA A 38 -1.55 -4.62 2.16
N MET A 39 -0.49 -5.03 1.45
CA MET A 39 0.83 -4.43 1.56
C MET A 39 0.84 -2.96 1.14
N ALA A 40 0.18 -2.63 0.02
CA ALA A 40 0.09 -1.26 -0.47
C ALA A 40 -0.63 -0.35 0.54
N ARG A 41 -1.76 -0.81 1.10
CA ARG A 41 -2.48 -0.05 2.14
C ARG A 41 -1.68 0.10 3.42
N ALA A 42 -0.92 -0.92 3.82
CA ALA A 42 -0.04 -0.84 4.98
C ALA A 42 1.06 0.22 4.77
N ALA A 43 1.72 0.21 3.60
CA ALA A 43 2.75 1.20 3.25
C ALA A 43 2.20 2.63 3.24
N ILE A 44 1.00 2.85 2.67
CA ILE A 44 0.32 4.16 2.68
C ILE A 44 0.04 4.62 4.11
N THR A 45 -0.42 3.70 4.96
CA THR A 45 -0.74 3.99 6.37
C THR A 45 0.52 4.39 7.13
N GLU A 46 1.58 3.58 7.03
CA GLU A 46 2.89 3.85 7.66
C GLU A 46 3.47 5.20 7.17
N ALA A 47 3.41 5.47 5.87
CA ALA A 47 3.89 6.73 5.30
C ALA A 47 3.09 7.94 5.83
N SER A 48 1.77 7.80 5.99
CA SER A 48 0.92 8.84 6.56
C SER A 48 1.26 9.13 8.03
N GLU A 49 1.45 8.08 8.83
CA GLU A 49 1.85 8.17 10.22
C GLU A 49 3.23 8.81 10.38
N LEU A 50 4.20 8.40 9.57
CA LEU A 50 5.55 8.98 9.57
C LEU A 50 5.54 10.46 9.19
N ARG A 51 4.74 10.87 8.20
CA ARG A 51 4.58 12.30 7.84
C ARG A 51 4.03 13.10 9.02
N ALA A 52 3.05 12.56 9.74
CA ALA A 52 2.49 13.21 10.93
C ALA A 52 3.52 13.32 12.06
N GLN A 53 4.23 12.23 12.37
CA GLN A 53 5.27 12.19 13.40
C GLN A 53 6.43 13.13 13.09
N ARG A 54 6.92 13.15 11.83
CA ARG A 54 8.01 14.04 11.39
C ARG A 54 7.66 15.51 11.60
N ASN A 55 6.41 15.89 11.33
CA ASN A 55 5.95 17.27 11.53
C ASN A 55 5.92 17.65 13.02
N ALA A 56 5.58 16.71 13.91
CA ALA A 56 5.65 16.90 15.36
C ALA A 56 7.10 17.03 15.83
N LEU A 57 7.96 16.09 15.44
CA LEU A 57 9.38 16.10 15.81
C LEU A 57 10.12 17.33 15.27
N SER A 58 9.81 17.78 14.05
CA SER A 58 10.39 19.01 13.48
C SER A 58 10.10 20.25 14.33
N LYS A 59 8.89 20.35 14.89
CA LYS A 59 8.53 21.44 15.83
C LYS A 59 9.31 21.31 17.14
N GLU A 60 9.47 20.08 17.63
CA GLU A 60 10.25 19.79 18.84
C GLU A 60 11.73 20.16 18.67
N VAL A 61 12.35 19.81 17.53
CA VAL A 61 13.72 20.25 17.18
C VAL A 61 13.81 21.77 17.22
N GLY A 62 12.89 22.49 16.58
CA GLY A 62 12.90 23.96 16.59
C GLY A 62 12.84 24.54 18.01
N LYS A 63 12.01 23.95 18.88
CA LYS A 63 11.89 24.33 20.29
C LYS A 63 13.19 24.04 21.07
N LEU A 64 13.75 22.84 20.93
CA LEU A 64 15.00 22.44 21.60
C LEU A 64 16.18 23.27 21.12
N MET A 65 16.27 23.57 19.82
CA MET A 65 17.31 24.46 19.27
C MET A 65 17.18 25.90 19.78
N GLY A 66 15.94 26.39 20.00
CA GLY A 66 15.71 27.68 20.65
C GLY A 66 16.15 27.70 22.11
N GLN A 67 15.91 26.61 22.85
CA GLN A 67 16.34 26.43 24.23
C GLN A 67 17.86 26.27 24.35
N ALA A 68 18.48 25.55 23.41
CA ALA A 68 19.91 25.31 23.33
C ALA A 68 20.75 26.59 23.23
N LYS A 69 20.18 27.66 22.66
CA LYS A 69 20.83 28.99 22.64
C LYS A 69 20.99 29.61 24.04
N LYS A 70 20.16 29.20 25.00
CA LYS A 70 20.19 29.67 26.40
C LYS A 70 20.82 28.64 27.34
N ASP A 71 20.66 27.36 27.03
CA ASP A 71 21.19 26.24 27.80
C ASP A 71 21.85 25.20 26.86
N PRO A 72 23.18 25.21 26.74
CA PRO A 72 23.91 24.30 25.85
C PRO A 72 23.68 22.80 26.13
N SER A 73 23.20 22.42 27.32
CA SER A 73 22.91 21.02 27.65
C SER A 73 21.78 20.44 26.78
N LYS A 74 20.90 21.30 26.25
CA LYS A 74 19.80 20.92 25.36
C LYS A 74 20.21 20.62 23.92
N LEU A 75 21.46 20.90 23.53
CA LEU A 75 21.97 20.58 22.19
C LEU A 75 21.96 19.07 21.91
N ALA A 76 22.31 18.25 22.91
CA ALA A 76 22.34 16.81 22.75
C ALA A 76 20.94 16.23 22.46
N GLU A 77 19.93 16.68 23.22
CA GLU A 77 18.53 16.31 22.99
C GLU A 77 18.06 16.76 21.59
N ALA A 78 18.43 17.98 21.16
CA ALA A 78 18.05 18.50 19.85
C ALA A 78 18.63 17.68 18.69
N GLU A 79 19.91 17.28 18.77
CA GLU A 79 20.55 16.45 17.75
C GLU A 79 19.97 15.02 17.73
N GLU A 80 19.59 14.45 18.86
CA GLU A 80 18.91 13.14 18.91
C GLU A 80 17.55 13.18 18.18
N VAL A 81 16.73 14.20 18.46
CA VAL A 81 15.43 14.36 17.79
C VAL A 81 15.61 14.62 16.29
N LYS A 82 16.62 15.40 15.91
CA LYS A 82 16.97 15.66 14.51
C LYS A 82 17.44 14.39 13.77
N ALA A 83 18.17 13.50 14.44
CA ALA A 83 18.50 12.20 13.89
C ALA A 83 17.25 11.34 13.64
N LYS A 84 16.27 11.37 14.55
CA LYS A 84 14.97 10.70 14.35
C LYS A 84 14.21 11.27 13.15
N VAL A 85 14.17 12.60 13.00
CA VAL A 85 13.55 13.25 11.82
C VAL A 85 14.21 12.79 10.51
N LYS A 86 15.54 12.68 10.49
CA LYS A 86 16.28 12.19 9.33
C LYS A 86 15.94 10.73 9.02
N ALA A 87 15.98 9.86 10.02
CA ALA A 87 15.63 8.44 9.85
C ALA A 87 14.19 8.25 9.34
N GLN A 88 13.24 9.08 9.81
CA GLN A 88 11.87 9.06 9.29
C GLN A 88 11.77 9.54 7.84
N ALA A 89 12.61 10.49 7.42
CA ALA A 89 12.66 10.94 6.03
C ALA A 89 13.20 9.83 5.10
N ASP A 90 14.26 9.14 5.53
CA ASP A 90 14.83 8.01 4.80
C ASP A 90 13.78 6.89 4.65
N ARG A 91 13.11 6.51 5.76
CA ARG A 91 12.04 5.53 5.75
C ARG A 91 10.85 5.93 4.86
N LEU A 92 10.50 7.21 4.85
CA LEU A 92 9.42 7.70 3.98
C LEU A 92 9.76 7.53 2.51
N SER A 93 11.02 7.79 2.12
CA SER A 93 11.48 7.58 0.75
C SER A 93 11.45 6.10 0.35
N GLU A 94 11.78 5.18 1.26
CA GLU A 94 11.66 3.74 1.03
C GLU A 94 10.21 3.32 0.81
N LEU A 95 9.29 3.82 1.65
CA LEU A 95 7.86 3.51 1.53
C LEU A 95 7.26 4.04 0.24
N GLU A 96 7.67 5.23 -0.21
CA GLU A 96 7.20 5.79 -1.49
C GLU A 96 7.68 4.95 -2.69
N ALA A 97 8.92 4.43 -2.65
CA ALA A 97 9.41 3.51 -3.67
C ALA A 97 8.69 2.16 -3.63
N GLN A 98 8.47 1.62 -2.42
CA GLN A 98 7.74 0.37 -2.23
C GLN A 98 6.28 0.49 -2.68
N GLU A 99 5.62 1.60 -2.40
CA GLU A 99 4.25 1.90 -2.85
C GLU A 99 4.17 1.91 -4.38
N ALA A 100 5.12 2.55 -5.05
CA ALA A 100 5.17 2.57 -6.52
C ALA A 100 5.30 1.15 -7.11
N GLU A 101 6.22 0.35 -6.57
CA GLU A 101 6.43 -1.03 -7.02
C GLU A 101 5.20 -1.92 -6.77
N LEU A 102 4.59 -1.82 -5.59
CA LEU A 102 3.39 -2.57 -5.23
C LEU A 102 2.21 -2.19 -6.12
N ASN A 103 2.02 -0.90 -6.40
CA ASN A 103 0.96 -0.42 -7.27
C ASN A 103 1.14 -0.90 -8.72
N GLU A 104 2.37 -0.95 -9.22
CA GLU A 104 2.65 -1.47 -10.56
C GLU A 104 2.34 -2.98 -10.65
N LYS A 105 2.80 -3.77 -9.67
CA LYS A 105 2.51 -5.21 -9.59
C LYS A 105 1.01 -5.47 -9.46
N LEU A 106 0.33 -4.75 -8.56
CA LEU A 106 -1.10 -4.84 -8.35
C LEU A 106 -1.85 -4.54 -9.65
N ARG A 107 -1.51 -3.45 -10.35
CA ARG A 107 -2.13 -3.09 -11.62
C ARG A 107 -1.92 -4.18 -12.68
N SER A 108 -0.71 -4.72 -12.78
CA SER A 108 -0.39 -5.79 -13.74
C SER A 108 -1.27 -7.04 -13.51
N ILE A 109 -1.43 -7.46 -12.26
CA ILE A 109 -2.25 -8.64 -11.92
C ILE A 109 -3.74 -8.34 -12.12
N MET A 110 -4.21 -7.18 -11.70
CA MET A 110 -5.61 -6.77 -11.87
C MET A 110 -6.05 -6.73 -13.33
N LEU A 111 -5.15 -6.39 -14.26
CA LEU A 111 -5.41 -6.44 -15.71
C LEU A 111 -5.61 -7.86 -16.24
N ARG A 112 -5.08 -8.88 -15.55
CA ARG A 112 -5.19 -10.29 -15.94
C ARG A 112 -6.45 -10.96 -15.38
N ILE A 113 -7.00 -10.43 -14.28
CA ILE A 113 -8.24 -10.92 -13.66
C ILE A 113 -9.44 -10.56 -14.57
N PRO A 114 -10.26 -11.55 -14.97
CA PRO A 114 -11.37 -11.31 -15.87
C PRO A 114 -12.50 -10.52 -15.18
N GLN A 115 -13.28 -9.78 -15.98
CA GLN A 115 -14.54 -9.17 -15.52
C GLN A 115 -15.55 -10.25 -15.10
N MET A 116 -16.48 -9.87 -14.23
CA MET A 116 -17.62 -10.72 -13.86
C MET A 116 -18.48 -11.02 -15.10
N ILE A 117 -18.86 -12.30 -15.25
CA ILE A 117 -19.85 -12.74 -16.23
C ILE A 117 -21.21 -12.10 -15.90
N ASP A 118 -21.89 -11.61 -16.93
CA ASP A 118 -23.28 -11.20 -16.81
C ASP A 118 -24.17 -12.44 -16.60
N PRO A 119 -25.17 -12.39 -15.69
CA PRO A 119 -26.04 -13.54 -15.43
C PRO A 119 -26.75 -14.13 -16.65
N SER A 120 -26.91 -13.36 -17.73
CA SER A 120 -27.55 -13.81 -18.98
C SER A 120 -26.64 -14.62 -19.90
N VAL A 121 -25.33 -14.64 -19.66
CA VAL A 121 -24.36 -15.32 -20.53
C VAL A 121 -24.41 -16.83 -20.27
N PRO A 122 -24.68 -17.65 -21.30
CA PRO A 122 -24.62 -19.11 -21.19
C PRO A 122 -23.22 -19.57 -20.75
N ILE A 123 -23.17 -20.54 -19.85
CA ILE A 123 -21.90 -21.13 -19.40
C ILE A 123 -21.62 -22.32 -20.30
N GLY A 124 -20.61 -22.19 -21.16
CA GLY A 124 -20.13 -23.24 -22.06
C GLY A 124 -18.65 -23.04 -22.37
N PRO A 125 -17.90 -24.13 -22.60
CA PRO A 125 -16.49 -24.04 -22.97
C PRO A 125 -16.26 -23.55 -24.41
N ASP A 126 -17.33 -23.46 -25.21
CA ASP A 126 -17.28 -23.16 -26.64
C ASP A 126 -18.44 -22.24 -27.06
N ASP A 127 -18.23 -21.41 -28.09
CA ASP A 127 -19.21 -20.46 -28.65
C ASP A 127 -20.17 -21.13 -29.65
N SER A 128 -20.33 -22.45 -29.57
CA SER A 128 -21.13 -23.27 -30.50
C SER A 128 -22.58 -23.46 -30.05
#